data_AF-A0A3N4HG44-F1
#
_entry.id   AF-A0A3N4HG44-F1
#
_cell.length_a   1.000
_cell.length_b   1.000
_cell.length_c   1.000
_cell.angle_alpha   90.00
_cell.angle_beta   90.00
_cell.angle_gamma   90.00
#
_symmetry.space_group_name_H-M   'P 1'
#
loop_
_entity.id
_entity.type
_entity.pdbx_description
1 polymer ?
#
loop_
_entity_poly.entity_id
_entity_poly.type
_entity_poly.pdbx_seq_one_letter_code
_entity_poly.pdbx_strand_id
1 'polypeptide(L)'
;MVKFFSSTFTYDYPFATVSLAYHLQLLTRAPASASAAGGPQIITLDTLDTHFDASTKTLRTTRLLLKQSKLPKLLQRFVPGAPESARCYVLETCTVDLHTKTMTTKLRNIDLDGDSTGVGLHEECVYTSAGRKTRVDGEVGFEFNTVDTPVVSKEAKRWGVPKMPSLGLGGVKERGIEMVGITGLKENLFAGRRAMEGVLGSMQRQGLAF
;
A
#
# COMPACT_ATOMS: atom_id res chain seq x y z
N MET A 1 2.56 18.14 2.50
CA MET A 1 1.08 18.00 2.55
C MET A 1 0.75 16.56 2.90
N VAL A 2 -0.16 16.32 3.85
CA VAL A 2 -0.62 14.95 4.20
C VAL A 2 -2.11 14.83 3.90
N LYS A 3 -2.54 13.72 3.28
CA LYS A 3 -3.96 13.40 3.02
C LYS A 3 -4.29 12.01 3.51
N PHE A 4 -5.38 11.89 4.28
CA PHE A 4 -5.88 10.62 4.79
C PHE A 4 -7.17 10.23 4.10
N PHE A 5 -7.32 8.94 3.83
CA PHE A 5 -8.52 8.36 3.29
C PHE A 5 -8.90 7.14 4.11
N SER A 6 -10.13 7.10 4.60
CA SER A 6 -10.66 5.99 5.37
C SER A 6 -11.68 5.18 4.58
N SER A 7 -11.69 3.87 4.75
CA SER A 7 -12.71 2.97 4.23
C SER A 7 -13.04 1.90 5.26
N THR A 8 -14.33 1.67 5.47
CA THR A 8 -14.81 0.58 6.33
C THR A 8 -15.58 -0.42 5.50
N PHE A 9 -15.34 -1.70 5.74
CA PHE A 9 -16.11 -2.79 5.14
C PHE A 9 -16.16 -4.00 6.09
N THR A 10 -17.02 -4.96 5.78
CA THR A 10 -17.25 -6.14 6.62
C THR A 10 -17.19 -7.38 5.76
N TYR A 11 -16.47 -8.40 6.22
CA TYR A 11 -16.49 -9.75 5.67
C TYR A 11 -17.49 -10.61 6.43
N ASP A 12 -18.29 -11.39 5.71
CA ASP A 12 -19.22 -12.38 6.28
C ASP A 12 -18.50 -13.68 6.69
N TYR A 13 -17.29 -13.57 7.24
CA TYR A 13 -16.47 -14.69 7.69
C TYR A 13 -15.90 -14.41 9.09
N PRO A 14 -15.69 -15.47 9.92
CA PRO A 14 -15.08 -15.31 11.24
C PRO A 14 -13.66 -14.77 11.18
N PHE A 15 -13.22 -14.14 12.27
CA PHE A 15 -11.91 -13.49 12.38
C PHE A 15 -10.74 -14.42 12.02
N ALA A 16 -10.75 -15.67 12.51
CA ALA A 16 -9.69 -16.64 12.21
C ALA A 16 -9.56 -16.94 10.71
N THR A 17 -10.70 -17.02 10.02
CA THR A 17 -10.75 -17.25 8.57
C THR A 17 -10.21 -16.05 7.80
N VAL A 18 -10.59 -14.84 8.19
CA VAL A 18 -10.13 -13.60 7.55
C VAL A 18 -8.65 -13.33 7.82
N SER A 19 -8.17 -13.56 9.04
CA SER A 19 -6.77 -13.38 9.39
C SER A 19 -5.88 -14.38 8.65
N LEU A 20 -6.30 -15.64 8.51
CA LEU A 20 -5.60 -16.62 7.68
C LEU A 20 -5.62 -16.21 6.20
N ALA A 21 -6.78 -15.85 5.68
CA ALA A 21 -6.95 -15.42 4.30
C ALA A 21 -6.05 -14.23 3.95
N TYR A 22 -5.84 -13.29 4.89
CA TYR A 22 -4.91 -12.19 4.70
C TYR A 22 -3.47 -12.66 4.43
N HIS A 23 -2.97 -13.59 5.23
CA HIS A 23 -1.62 -14.14 5.05
C HIS A 23 -1.53 -14.92 3.72
N LEU A 24 -2.56 -15.68 3.36
CA LEU A 24 -2.63 -16.42 2.09
C LEU A 24 -2.77 -15.50 0.88
N GLN A 25 -3.48 -14.37 1.00
CA GLN A 25 -3.62 -13.40 -0.07
C GLN A 25 -2.27 -12.80 -0.46
N LEU A 26 -1.42 -12.47 0.52
CA LEU A 26 -0.08 -11.95 0.24
C LEU A 26 0.78 -12.97 -0.49
N LEU A 27 0.63 -14.27 -0.16
CA LEU A 27 1.34 -15.37 -0.81
C LEU A 27 0.81 -15.68 -2.22
N THR A 28 -0.50 -15.70 -2.42
CA THR A 28 -1.14 -16.00 -3.72
C THR A 28 -1.01 -14.86 -4.72
N ARG A 29 -0.68 -13.64 -4.27
CA ARG A 29 -0.29 -12.51 -5.13
C ARG A 29 1.17 -12.58 -5.59
N ALA A 30 1.97 -13.52 -5.10
CA ALA A 30 3.25 -13.92 -5.71
C ALA A 30 2.96 -14.67 -7.03
N PRO A 31 3.84 -14.59 -8.05
CA PRO A 31 3.43 -14.74 -9.44
C PRO A 31 2.99 -16.16 -9.78
N ALA A 32 1.69 -16.36 -9.98
CA ALA A 32 1.12 -17.49 -10.72
C ALA A 32 0.29 -16.96 -11.89
N SER A 33 0.98 -16.68 -13.01
CA SER A 33 0.45 -16.26 -14.31
C SER A 33 0.00 -14.79 -14.48
N ALA A 34 0.78 -14.07 -15.29
CA ALA A 34 0.48 -12.74 -15.81
C ALA A 34 -0.60 -12.83 -16.91
N SER A 35 -1.80 -12.27 -16.71
CA SER A 35 -2.62 -11.78 -17.85
C SER A 35 -3.95 -11.09 -17.53
N ALA A 36 -4.62 -11.29 -16.40
CA ALA A 36 -6.07 -10.99 -16.36
C ALA A 36 -6.54 -9.73 -15.60
N ALA A 37 -5.73 -9.06 -14.77
CA ALA A 37 -6.19 -7.85 -14.09
C ALA A 37 -5.01 -6.91 -13.80
N GLY A 38 -5.05 -5.69 -14.33
CA GLY A 38 -4.02 -4.67 -14.20
C GLY A 38 -3.84 -4.07 -12.80
N GLY A 39 -3.96 -4.89 -11.75
CA GLY A 39 -3.63 -4.51 -10.38
C GLY A 39 -2.13 -4.62 -10.11
N PRO A 40 -1.64 -3.99 -9.03
CA PRO A 40 -0.24 -4.10 -8.68
C PRO A 40 0.09 -5.51 -8.20
N GLN A 41 1.20 -6.00 -8.71
CA GLN A 41 1.67 -7.36 -8.53
C GLN A 41 2.72 -7.38 -7.43
N ILE A 42 2.59 -8.33 -6.49
CA ILE A 42 3.67 -8.61 -5.53
C ILE A 42 4.64 -9.52 -6.27
N ILE A 43 5.88 -9.05 -6.48
CA ILE A 43 6.93 -9.81 -7.14
C ILE A 43 7.55 -10.77 -6.13
N THR A 44 7.98 -10.24 -4.98
CA THR A 44 8.57 -11.02 -3.89
C THR A 44 7.95 -10.65 -2.57
N LEU A 45 7.95 -11.61 -1.65
CA LEU A 45 7.46 -11.49 -0.28
C LEU A 45 8.42 -12.27 0.61
N ASP A 46 9.10 -11.55 1.50
CA ASP A 46 10.06 -12.13 2.43
C ASP A 46 9.62 -11.81 3.86
N THR A 47 9.57 -12.82 4.73
CA THR A 47 9.35 -12.62 6.15
C THR A 47 10.69 -12.28 6.81
N LEU A 48 10.80 -11.06 7.32
CA LEU A 48 12.01 -10.58 7.99
C LEU A 48 12.07 -11.03 9.44
N ASP A 49 10.93 -10.95 10.14
CA ASP A 49 10.84 -11.30 11.55
C ASP A 49 9.44 -11.84 11.88
N THR A 50 9.38 -12.75 12.84
CA THR A 50 8.13 -13.25 13.41
C THR A 50 8.37 -13.59 14.87
N HIS A 51 7.65 -12.90 15.75
CA HIS A 51 7.79 -13.05 17.18
C HIS A 51 6.41 -13.18 17.85
N PHE A 52 6.28 -14.16 18.73
CA PHE A 52 5.09 -14.35 19.55
C PHE A 52 5.37 -13.95 21.00
N ASP A 53 4.68 -12.93 21.49
CA ASP A 53 4.73 -12.55 22.90
C ASP A 53 3.71 -13.37 23.69
N ALA A 54 4.22 -14.26 24.55
CA ALA A 54 3.40 -15.13 25.37
C ALA A 54 2.63 -14.39 26.47
N SER A 55 3.09 -13.20 26.89
CA SER A 55 2.47 -12.39 27.94
C SER A 55 1.25 -11.64 27.42
N THR A 56 1.36 -11.00 26.26
CA THR A 56 0.27 -10.26 25.62
C THR A 56 -0.56 -11.13 24.67
N LYS A 57 -0.14 -12.37 24.39
CA LYS A 57 -0.75 -13.27 23.40
C LYS A 57 -0.83 -12.64 22.01
N THR A 58 0.21 -11.87 21.66
CA THR A 58 0.28 -11.14 20.41
C THR A 58 1.32 -11.77 19.48
N LEU A 59 0.94 -12.06 18.25
CA LEU A 59 1.83 -12.45 17.17
C LEU A 59 2.18 -11.21 16.34
N ARG A 60 3.47 -10.88 16.25
CA ARG A 60 3.97 -9.83 15.39
C ARG A 60 4.78 -10.42 14.25
N THR A 61 4.47 -10.02 13.03
CA THR A 61 5.16 -10.44 11.82
C THR A 61 5.57 -9.20 11.04
N THR A 62 6.82 -9.15 10.59
CA THR A 62 7.32 -8.08 9.73
C THR A 62 7.79 -8.68 8.41
N ARG A 63 7.29 -8.14 7.30
CA ARG A 63 7.56 -8.64 5.95
C ARG A 63 8.05 -7.53 5.03
N LEU A 64 8.91 -7.89 4.09
CA LEU A 64 9.34 -7.03 3.00
C LEU A 64 8.67 -7.49 1.72
N LEU A 65 8.00 -6.57 1.04
CA LEU A 65 7.29 -6.81 -0.21
C LEU A 65 7.95 -6.02 -1.32
N LEU A 66 8.25 -6.66 -2.44
CA LEU A 66 8.58 -5.96 -3.68
C LEU A 66 7.31 -5.87 -4.53
N LYS A 67 6.71 -4.69 -4.62
CA LYS A 67 5.50 -4.44 -5.39
C LYS A 67 5.84 -3.79 -6.72
N GLN A 68 5.35 -4.36 -7.82
CA GLN A 68 5.38 -3.69 -9.11
C GLN A 68 4.15 -2.80 -9.23
N SER A 69 4.37 -1.49 -9.29
CA SER A 69 3.31 -0.52 -9.55
C SER A 69 3.55 0.15 -10.90
N LYS A 70 2.47 0.36 -11.65
CA LYS A 70 2.50 1.29 -12.79
C LYS A 70 2.18 2.66 -12.21
N LEU A 71 3.17 3.55 -12.16
CA LEU A 71 2.88 4.96 -11.91
C LEU A 71 1.88 5.43 -12.97
N PRO A 72 0.75 6.05 -12.59
CA PRO A 72 -0.16 6.62 -13.56
C PRO A 72 0.60 7.56 -14.49
N LYS A 73 0.36 7.46 -15.80
CA LYS A 73 1.08 8.23 -16.84
C LYS A 73 1.10 9.74 -16.57
N LEU A 74 0.12 10.25 -15.83
CA LEU A 74 0.06 11.64 -15.40
C LEU A 74 1.19 11.99 -14.42
N LEU A 75 1.54 11.12 -13.45
CA LEU A 75 2.65 11.33 -12.52
C LEU A 75 4.03 11.13 -13.16
N GLN A 76 4.13 10.28 -14.18
CA GLN A 76 5.38 10.14 -14.96
C GLN A 76 5.83 11.47 -15.57
N ARG A 77 4.90 12.38 -15.85
CA ARG A 77 5.19 13.74 -16.35
C ARG A 77 5.65 14.72 -15.25
N PHE A 78 5.32 14.46 -13.99
CA PHE A 78 5.61 15.35 -12.86
C PHE A 78 6.79 14.88 -12.00
N VAL A 79 7.22 13.63 -12.14
CA VAL A 79 8.38 13.06 -11.45
C VAL A 79 9.48 12.74 -12.49
N PRO A 80 10.38 13.69 -12.82
CA PRO A 80 11.46 13.45 -13.77
C PRO A 80 12.39 12.34 -13.25
N GLY A 81 12.58 11.29 -14.06
CA GLY A 81 13.39 10.11 -13.71
C GLY A 81 12.60 8.91 -13.16
N ALA A 82 11.27 9.00 -13.05
CA ALA A 82 10.44 7.87 -12.64
C ALA A 82 10.48 6.74 -13.70
N PRO A 83 10.98 5.53 -13.36
CA PRO A 83 11.02 4.41 -14.30
C PRO A 83 9.60 4.01 -14.73
N GLU A 84 9.48 3.60 -16.01
CA GLU A 84 8.20 3.20 -16.66
C GLU A 84 7.50 2.03 -15.92
N SER A 85 8.27 1.27 -15.14
CA SER A 85 7.81 0.29 -14.16
C SER A 85 8.45 0.57 -12.80
N ALA A 86 7.76 1.34 -11.96
CA ALA A 86 8.20 1.63 -10.61
C ALA A 86 7.97 0.39 -9.72
N ARG A 87 9.05 -0.37 -9.50
CA ARG A 87 9.11 -1.32 -8.39
C ARG A 87 9.30 -0.52 -7.10
N CYS A 88 8.59 -0.88 -6.05
CA CYS A 88 8.77 -0.30 -4.73
C CYS A 88 8.85 -1.41 -3.68
N TYR A 89 9.82 -1.28 -2.79
CA TYR A 89 9.87 -2.02 -1.54
C TYR A 89 8.87 -1.42 -0.56
N VAL A 90 8.05 -2.29 0.03
CA VAL A 90 7.03 -1.96 1.02
C VAL A 90 7.29 -2.82 2.25
N LEU A 91 7.44 -2.16 3.40
CA LEU A 91 7.50 -2.81 4.70
C LEU A 91 6.08 -3.05 5.18
N GLU A 92 5.75 -4.29 5.49
CA GLU A 92 4.52 -4.67 6.17
C GLU A 92 4.84 -5.07 7.61
N THR A 93 4.00 -4.63 8.54
CA THR A 93 3.96 -5.10 9.91
C THR A 93 2.54 -5.52 10.23
N CYS A 94 2.37 -6.79 10.56
CA CYS A 94 1.12 -7.37 11.02
C CYS A 94 1.24 -7.72 12.50
N THR A 95 0.25 -7.29 13.28
CA THR A 95 0.13 -7.59 14.70
C THR A 95 -1.23 -8.24 14.92
N VAL A 96 -1.24 -9.50 15.34
CA VAL A 96 -2.45 -10.27 15.65
C VAL A 96 -2.54 -10.45 17.15
N ASP A 97 -3.56 -9.89 17.78
CA ASP A 97 -3.90 -10.10 19.18
C ASP A 97 -4.99 -11.18 19.28
N LEU A 98 -4.65 -12.29 19.92
CA LEU A 98 -5.53 -13.44 20.08
C LEU A 98 -6.59 -13.23 21.16
N HIS A 99 -6.35 -12.35 22.13
CA HIS A 99 -7.26 -12.07 23.23
C HIS A 99 -8.41 -11.18 22.77
N THR A 100 -8.07 -10.04 22.16
CA THR A 100 -9.05 -9.08 21.64
C THR A 100 -9.64 -9.51 20.29
N LYS A 101 -9.03 -10.50 19.62
CA LYS A 101 -9.36 -10.92 18.24
C LYS A 101 -9.30 -9.73 17.28
N THR A 102 -8.19 -9.00 17.37
CA THR A 102 -7.88 -7.88 16.49
C THR A 102 -6.60 -8.15 15.73
N MET A 103 -6.57 -7.81 14.44
CA MET A 103 -5.36 -7.83 13.63
C MET A 103 -5.13 -6.44 13.05
N THR A 104 -3.97 -5.87 13.28
CA THR A 104 -3.56 -4.57 12.74
C THR A 104 -2.45 -4.78 11.74
N THR A 105 -2.62 -4.28 10.53
CA THR A 105 -1.65 -4.36 9.45
C THR A 105 -1.23 -2.97 9.03
N LYS A 106 0.07 -2.68 9.05
CA LYS A 106 0.64 -1.41 8.64
C LYS A 106 1.58 -1.64 7.47
N LEU A 107 1.36 -0.93 6.38
CA LEU A 107 2.20 -0.96 5.19
C LEU A 107 2.80 0.43 4.97
N ARG A 108 4.10 0.49 4.67
CA ARG A 108 4.80 1.72 4.27
C ARG A 108 5.79 1.45 3.16
N ASN A 109 5.93 2.35 2.18
CA ASN A 109 7.04 2.28 1.25
C ASN A 109 8.37 2.61 1.95
N ILE A 110 9.45 1.95 1.53
CA ILE A 110 10.81 2.27 1.96
C ILE A 110 11.52 3.13 0.90
N ASP A 111 11.36 2.79 -0.37
CA ASP A 111 12.17 3.38 -1.46
C ASP A 111 11.87 4.84 -1.78
N LEU A 112 10.60 5.23 -1.62
CA LEU A 112 10.14 6.59 -1.96
C LEU A 112 10.13 7.54 -0.75
N ASP A 113 10.43 7.01 0.44
CA ASP A 113 10.44 7.71 1.73
C ASP A 113 11.76 8.50 1.95
N GLY A 114 12.73 8.36 1.05
CA GLY A 114 13.98 9.13 1.09
C GLY A 114 13.81 10.58 0.61
N ASP A 115 14.70 11.44 1.10
CA ASP A 115 14.81 12.89 0.82
C ASP A 115 14.76 13.29 -0.68
N SER A 116 14.91 12.34 -1.60
CA SER A 116 14.98 12.57 -3.05
C SER A 116 13.63 12.59 -3.78
N THR A 117 12.59 11.92 -3.26
CA THR A 117 11.28 11.80 -3.94
C THR A 117 10.14 12.41 -3.16
N GLY A 118 10.22 12.41 -1.83
CA GLY A 118 9.25 13.10 -0.97
C GLY A 118 7.83 12.56 -1.06
N VAL A 119 7.65 11.25 -1.31
CA VAL A 119 6.32 10.61 -1.35
C VAL A 119 6.28 9.45 -0.38
N GLY A 120 5.61 9.65 0.76
CA GLY A 120 5.26 8.63 1.74
C GLY A 120 3.84 8.12 1.51
N LEU A 121 3.68 6.80 1.53
CA LEU A 121 2.41 6.08 1.53
C LEU A 121 2.38 5.24 2.80
N HIS A 122 1.39 5.48 3.63
CA HIS A 122 1.11 4.72 4.84
C HIS A 122 -0.28 4.12 4.71
N GLU A 123 -0.42 2.82 4.84
CA GLU A 123 -1.70 2.13 4.89
C GLU A 123 -1.81 1.38 6.21
N GLU A 124 -2.86 1.63 6.97
CA GLU A 124 -3.17 0.94 8.21
C GLU A 124 -4.56 0.33 8.10
N CYS A 125 -4.67 -0.99 8.24
CA CYS A 125 -5.95 -1.68 8.32
C CYS A 125 -6.08 -2.39 9.67
N VAL A 126 -7.24 -2.24 10.31
CA VAL A 126 -7.59 -2.88 11.56
C VAL A 126 -8.76 -3.82 11.33
N TYR A 127 -8.52 -5.11 11.52
CA TYR A 127 -9.49 -6.18 11.42
C TYR A 127 -9.97 -6.54 12.81
N THR A 128 -11.27 -6.43 13.06
CA THR A 128 -11.88 -6.68 14.37
C THR A 128 -12.98 -7.73 14.26
N SER A 129 -12.96 -8.69 15.17
CA SER A 129 -14.02 -9.69 15.29
C SER A 129 -15.36 -9.06 15.67
N ALA A 130 -16.39 -9.22 14.83
CA ALA A 130 -17.76 -8.78 15.06
C ALA A 130 -18.72 -9.98 15.05
N GLY A 131 -18.53 -10.90 16.00
CA GLY A 131 -19.26 -12.17 16.07
C GLY A 131 -18.82 -13.17 14.98
N ARG A 132 -19.73 -13.53 14.07
CA ARG A 132 -19.43 -14.38 12.90
C ARG A 132 -18.89 -13.61 11.69
N LYS A 133 -18.81 -12.28 11.81
CA LYS A 133 -18.31 -11.39 10.78
C LYS A 133 -17.01 -10.75 11.24
N THR A 134 -16.24 -10.24 10.30
CA THR A 134 -15.01 -9.49 10.59
C THR A 134 -15.14 -8.11 9.98
N ARG A 135 -15.10 -7.09 10.83
CA ARG A 135 -15.09 -5.69 10.39
C ARG A 135 -13.66 -5.28 10.07
N VAL A 136 -13.47 -4.52 9.00
CA VAL A 136 -12.18 -3.97 8.59
C VAL A 136 -12.31 -2.46 8.47
N ASP A 137 -11.50 -1.75 9.24
CA ASP A 137 -11.37 -0.31 9.17
C ASP A 137 -9.97 -0.01 8.61
N GLY A 138 -9.93 0.51 7.38
CA GLY A 138 -8.70 0.85 6.67
C GLY A 138 -8.51 2.36 6.56
N GLU A 139 -7.30 2.83 6.79
CA GLU A 139 -6.87 4.20 6.59
C GLU A 139 -5.62 4.20 5.70
N VAL A 140 -5.59 5.13 4.74
CA VAL A 140 -4.43 5.35 3.89
C VAL A 140 -4.03 6.82 3.93
N GLY A 141 -2.83 7.07 4.43
CA GLY A 141 -2.14 8.35 4.44
C GLY A 141 -1.20 8.48 3.24
N PHE A 142 -1.27 9.62 2.57
CA PHE A 142 -0.28 10.05 1.59
C PHE A 142 0.42 11.28 2.12
N GLU A 143 1.73 11.18 2.30
CA GLU A 143 2.60 12.29 2.61
C GLU A 143 3.34 12.72 1.34
N PHE A 144 3.14 13.97 0.95
CA PHE A 144 3.91 14.62 -0.10
C PHE A 144 4.79 15.67 0.55
N ASN A 145 6.05 15.34 0.74
CA ASN A 145 7.09 16.28 1.11
C ASN A 145 7.73 16.79 -0.18
N THR A 146 7.06 17.72 -0.86
CA THR A 146 7.71 18.48 -1.93
C THR A 146 8.78 19.33 -1.27
N VAL A 147 10.00 18.82 -1.17
CA VAL A 147 11.15 19.69 -1.00
C VAL A 147 11.10 20.62 -2.21
N ASP A 148 11.06 21.93 -1.97
CA ASP A 148 11.30 22.96 -2.97
C ASP A 148 12.76 22.86 -3.46
N THR A 149 13.20 21.69 -3.93
CA THR A 149 14.37 21.62 -4.78
C THR A 149 13.93 22.15 -6.13
N PRO A 150 14.34 23.36 -6.53
CA PRO A 150 14.22 23.72 -7.93
C PRO A 150 14.95 22.63 -8.70
N VAL A 151 14.23 21.90 -9.56
CA VAL A 151 14.80 20.95 -10.51
C VAL A 151 15.55 21.79 -11.55
N VAL A 152 16.67 22.35 -11.13
CA VAL A 152 17.75 22.76 -12.00
C VAL A 152 18.73 21.62 -11.87
N SER A 153 18.72 20.72 -12.85
CA SER A 153 19.77 19.71 -12.97
C SER A 153 21.12 20.42 -12.82
N LYS A 154 22.09 19.79 -12.15
CA LYS A 154 23.45 20.36 -12.02
C LYS A 154 24.04 20.74 -13.39
N GLU A 155 23.59 20.07 -14.46
CA GLU A 155 23.87 20.40 -15.85
C GLU A 155 23.25 21.72 -16.32
N ALA A 156 21.99 22.04 -16.01
CA ALA A 156 21.36 23.30 -16.40
C ALA A 156 22.03 24.54 -15.79
N LYS A 157 22.64 24.42 -14.59
CA LYS A 157 23.52 25.46 -14.01
C LYS A 157 24.81 25.67 -14.80
N ARG A 158 25.37 24.60 -15.39
CA ARG A 158 26.59 24.65 -16.20
C ARG A 158 26.36 25.37 -17.54
N TRP A 159 25.13 25.33 -18.07
CA TRP A 159 24.74 25.95 -19.34
C TRP A 159 24.11 27.35 -19.19
N GLY A 160 24.12 27.96 -18.00
CA GLY A 160 23.65 29.33 -17.81
C GLY A 160 22.15 29.54 -18.06
N VAL A 161 21.33 28.48 -17.95
CA VAL A 161 19.89 28.57 -18.20
C VAL A 161 19.26 29.44 -17.09
N PRO A 162 18.60 30.56 -17.44
CA PRO A 162 18.02 31.46 -16.44
C PRO A 162 16.95 30.73 -15.63
N LYS A 163 16.90 31.01 -14.31
CA LYS A 163 15.82 30.55 -13.43
C LYS A 163 14.49 31.07 -14.00
N MET A 164 13.66 30.19 -14.56
CA MET A 164 12.29 30.59 -14.86
C MET A 164 11.57 30.92 -13.55
N PRO A 165 10.80 32.03 -13.50
CA PRO A 165 9.96 32.31 -12.34
C PRO A 165 8.95 31.17 -12.19
N SER A 166 8.79 30.68 -10.96
CA SER A 166 7.78 29.68 -10.62
C SER A 166 6.40 30.30 -10.86
N LEU A 167 5.83 30.07 -12.05
CA LEU A 167 4.42 30.35 -12.31
C LEU A 167 3.59 29.65 -11.22
N GLY A 168 2.69 30.38 -10.57
CA GLY A 168 1.84 29.92 -9.47
C GLY A 168 0.94 28.74 -9.84
N LEU A 169 1.53 27.54 -9.92
CA LEU A 169 0.95 26.26 -10.30
C LEU A 169 0.74 25.33 -9.09
N GLY A 170 0.91 25.84 -7.85
CA GLY A 170 0.75 25.07 -6.61
C GLY A 170 -0.59 24.32 -6.57
N GLY A 171 -1.70 25.02 -6.82
CA GLY A 171 -3.04 24.42 -6.78
C GLY A 171 -3.36 23.40 -7.89
N VAL A 172 -2.72 23.50 -9.07
CA VAL A 172 -2.92 22.54 -10.17
C VAL A 172 -2.11 21.27 -9.93
N LYS A 173 -0.90 21.40 -9.38
CA LYS A 173 -0.08 20.26 -8.97
C LYS A 173 -0.74 19.50 -7.81
N GLU A 174 -1.24 20.21 -6.80
CA GLU A 174 -1.90 19.61 -5.63
C GLU A 174 -3.17 18.82 -6.01
N ARG A 175 -4.05 19.37 -6.85
CA ARG A 175 -5.26 18.67 -7.31
C ARG A 175 -4.97 17.48 -8.22
N GLY A 176 -3.94 17.58 -9.07
CA GLY A 176 -3.50 16.47 -9.91
C GLY A 176 -2.94 15.31 -9.08
N ILE A 177 -2.12 15.63 -8.08
CA ILE A 177 -1.55 14.66 -7.13
C ILE A 177 -2.67 14.03 -6.27
N GLU A 178 -3.62 14.82 -5.80
CA GLU A 178 -4.79 14.34 -5.06
C GLU A 178 -5.66 13.38 -5.89
N MET A 179 -5.97 13.72 -7.14
CA MET A 179 -6.74 12.85 -8.03
C MET A 179 -6.04 11.53 -8.29
N VAL A 180 -4.71 11.56 -8.42
CA VAL A 180 -3.93 10.33 -8.57
C VAL A 180 -3.90 9.51 -7.27
N GLY A 181 -3.75 10.16 -6.12
CA GLY A 181 -3.86 9.51 -4.81
C GLY A 181 -5.21 8.82 -4.63
N ILE A 182 -6.32 9.51 -4.91
CA ILE A 182 -7.69 8.98 -4.82
C ILE A 182 -7.90 7.81 -5.79
N THR A 183 -7.41 7.93 -7.03
CA THR A 183 -7.61 6.89 -8.06
C THR A 183 -6.79 5.64 -7.73
N GLY A 184 -5.50 5.81 -7.40
CA GLY A 184 -4.63 4.71 -6.99
C GLY A 184 -5.11 4.04 -5.70
N LEU A 185 -5.67 4.81 -4.76
CA LEU A 185 -6.29 4.28 -3.55
C LEU A 185 -7.49 3.39 -3.88
N LYS A 186 -8.45 3.90 -4.66
CA LYS A 186 -9.64 3.14 -5.05
C LYS A 186 -9.21 1.83 -5.70
N GLU A 187 -8.30 1.88 -6.66
CA GLU A 187 -7.80 0.69 -7.33
C GLU A 187 -7.11 -0.29 -6.36
N ASN A 188 -6.27 0.19 -5.44
CA ASN A 188 -5.59 -0.65 -4.45
C ASN A 188 -6.54 -1.29 -3.45
N LEU A 189 -7.46 -0.51 -2.84
CA LEU A 189 -8.42 -0.99 -1.86
C LEU A 189 -9.40 -1.98 -2.50
N PHE A 190 -9.95 -1.67 -3.69
CA PHE A 190 -10.86 -2.58 -4.38
C PHE A 190 -10.14 -3.85 -4.86
N ALA A 191 -8.92 -3.74 -5.39
CA ALA A 191 -8.14 -4.91 -5.78
C ALA A 191 -7.76 -5.77 -4.56
N GLY A 192 -7.38 -5.15 -3.45
CA GLY A 192 -7.10 -5.81 -2.17
C GLY A 192 -8.32 -6.57 -1.66
N ARG A 193 -9.49 -5.92 -1.63
CA ARG A 193 -10.74 -6.55 -1.22
C ARG A 193 -11.14 -7.72 -2.11
N ARG A 194 -11.13 -7.55 -3.43
CA ARG A 194 -11.51 -8.62 -4.39
C ARG A 194 -10.59 -9.82 -4.28
N ALA A 195 -9.29 -9.59 -4.10
CA ALA A 195 -8.33 -10.67 -3.91
C ALA A 195 -8.62 -11.45 -2.61
N MET A 196 -8.93 -10.75 -1.51
CA MET A 196 -9.36 -11.40 -0.26
C MET A 196 -10.63 -12.23 -0.46
N GLU A 197 -11.65 -11.67 -1.12
CA GLU A 197 -12.90 -12.38 -1.43
C GLU A 197 -12.65 -13.64 -2.27
N GLY A 198 -11.72 -13.58 -3.23
CA GLY A 198 -11.29 -14.73 -4.02
C GLY A 198 -10.63 -15.84 -3.18
N VAL A 199 -9.74 -15.46 -2.27
CA VAL A 199 -9.07 -16.41 -1.34
C VAL A 199 -10.08 -17.01 -0.37
N LEU A 200 -10.95 -16.20 0.24
CA LEU A 200 -12.00 -16.65 1.14
C LEU A 200 -12.96 -17.63 0.45
N GLY A 201 -13.38 -17.33 -0.78
CA GLY A 201 -14.20 -18.24 -1.58
C GLY A 201 -13.48 -19.54 -1.93
N SER A 202 -12.16 -19.50 -2.15
CA SER A 202 -11.34 -20.70 -2.34
C SER A 202 -11.23 -21.55 -1.08
N MET A 203 -10.99 -20.92 0.08
CA MET A 203 -10.94 -21.60 1.37
C MET A 203 -12.28 -22.27 1.69
N GLN A 204 -13.41 -21.61 1.40
CA GLN A 204 -14.73 -22.18 1.59
C GLN A 204 -14.96 -23.42 0.73
N ARG A 205 -14.54 -23.41 -0.54
CA ARG A 205 -14.60 -24.60 -1.41
C ARG A 205 -13.73 -25.76 -0.91
N GLN A 206 -12.62 -25.46 -0.24
CA GLN A 206 -11.70 -26.45 0.32
C GLN A 206 -12.10 -26.91 1.74
N GLY A 207 -13.18 -26.37 2.32
CA GLY A 207 -13.61 -26.70 3.68
C GLY A 207 -12.73 -26.09 4.79
N LEU A 208 -11.94 -25.07 4.47
CA LEU A 208 -11.06 -24.36 5.41
C LEU A 208 -11.70 -23.11 6.03
N ALA A 209 -12.87 -22.69 5.53
CA ALA A 209 -13.67 -21.60 6.09
C ALA A 209 -14.87 -22.20 6.86
N PHE A 210 -14.94 -21.93 8.16
CA PHE A 210 -16.04 -22.34 9.06
C PHE A 210 -16.94 -21.17 9.42
#